data_AF-K2C7R6-F1
#
_entry.id   AF-K2C7R6-F1
#
_cell.length_a   1.000
_cell.length_b   1.000
_cell.length_c   1.000
_cell.angle_alpha   90.00
_cell.angle_beta   90.00
_cell.angle_gamma   90.00
#
_symmetry.space_group_name_H-M   'P 1'
#
loop_
_entity.id
_entity.type
_entity.pdbx_description
1 polymer ?
#
loop_
_entity_poly.entity_id
_entity_poly.type
_entity_poly.pdbx_seq_one_letter_code
_entity_poly.pdbx_strand_id
1 'polypeptide(L)'
;MRFSALLYYLSQADINFICDRFRIPSEFGELALLVSKFHTTYHQLNTRDAAELLSILKSVDAFRRPKRFSNWIMACHAIYPSQNHFEILMKALVAAKSVDTHSLVTQKLQGKAFADALQKLQLSAIGKIV
;
A
#
# COMPACT_ATOMS: atom_id res chain seq x y z
N MET A 1 6.97 12.02 -7.79
CA MET A 1 6.91 12.62 -6.43
C MET A 1 6.20 13.96 -6.42
N ARG A 2 6.76 15.05 -6.96
CA ARG A 2 6.08 16.37 -6.97
C ARG A 2 4.77 16.37 -7.76
N PHE A 3 4.75 15.74 -8.94
CA PHE A 3 3.55 15.64 -9.79
C PHE A 3 2.35 14.98 -9.06
N SER A 4 2.57 13.84 -8.42
CA SER A 4 1.52 13.13 -7.68
C SER A 4 1.06 13.88 -6.42
N ALA A 5 1.97 14.57 -5.73
CA ALA A 5 1.63 15.38 -4.57
C ALA A 5 0.87 16.67 -4.93
N LEU A 6 1.01 17.19 -6.16
CA LEU A 6 0.25 18.35 -6.63
C LEU A 6 -1.18 18.02 -7.03
N LEU A 7 -1.43 16.80 -7.54
CA LEU A 7 -2.74 16.41 -8.08
C LEU A 7 -3.60 15.62 -7.09
N TYR A 8 -3.16 15.47 -5.84
CA TYR A 8 -3.80 14.56 -4.88
C TYR A 8 -5.27 14.91 -4.60
N TYR A 9 -5.63 16.20 -4.69
CA TYR A 9 -7.00 16.68 -4.46
C TYR A 9 -7.91 16.56 -5.68
N LEU A 10 -7.38 16.14 -6.84
CA LEU A 10 -8.17 15.94 -8.05
C LEU A 10 -8.84 14.57 -8.08
N SER A 11 -9.94 14.49 -8.82
CA SER A 11 -10.59 13.21 -9.10
C SER A 11 -9.71 12.35 -10.01
N GLN A 12 -9.90 11.03 -9.96
CA GLN A 12 -9.17 10.11 -10.86
C GLN A 12 -9.47 10.41 -12.34
N ALA A 13 -10.68 10.90 -12.67
CA ALA A 13 -11.03 11.30 -14.02
C ALA A 13 -10.20 12.51 -14.49
N ASP A 14 -10.04 13.52 -13.64
CA ASP A 14 -9.23 14.70 -13.95
C ASP A 14 -7.76 14.35 -14.09
N ILE A 15 -7.25 13.46 -13.22
CA ILE A 15 -5.87 12.97 -13.30
C ILE A 15 -5.62 12.25 -14.62
N ASN A 16 -6.54 11.35 -15.03
CA ASN A 16 -6.43 10.66 -16.31
C ASN A 16 -6.45 11.66 -17.48
N PHE A 17 -7.38 12.61 -17.47
CA PHE A 17 -7.46 13.65 -18.50
C PHE A 17 -6.16 14.45 -18.63
N ILE A 18 -5.56 14.86 -17.50
CA ILE A 18 -4.27 15.57 -17.49
C ILE A 18 -3.16 14.65 -18.02
N CYS A 19 -3.11 13.40 -17.58
CA CYS A 19 -2.08 12.46 -18.01
C CYS A 19 -2.13 12.20 -19.52
N ASP A 20 -3.33 12.02 -20.07
CA ASP A 20 -3.56 11.80 -21.49
C ASP A 20 -3.21 13.05 -22.32
N ARG A 21 -3.70 14.23 -21.89
CA ARG A 21 -3.49 15.50 -22.59
C ARG A 21 -2.01 15.88 -22.69
N PHE A 22 -1.26 15.67 -21.61
CA PHE A 22 0.16 16.03 -21.53
C PHE A 22 1.12 14.87 -21.82
N ARG A 23 0.60 13.69 -22.19
CA ARG A 23 1.39 12.48 -22.47
C ARG A 23 2.36 12.14 -21.33
N ILE A 24 1.85 12.23 -20.11
CA ILE A 24 2.63 11.93 -18.90
C ILE A 24 3.02 10.43 -18.92
N PRO A 25 4.28 10.08 -18.64
CA PRO A 25 4.67 8.67 -18.55
C PRO A 25 3.80 7.90 -17.55
N SER A 26 3.44 6.67 -17.91
CA SER A 26 2.46 5.85 -17.18
C SER A 26 2.80 5.69 -15.70
N GLU A 27 4.08 5.57 -15.36
CA GLU A 27 4.55 5.45 -13.97
C GLU A 27 4.12 6.64 -13.08
N PHE A 28 4.13 7.86 -13.62
CA PHE A 28 3.72 9.05 -12.88
C PHE A 28 2.20 9.16 -12.76
N GLY A 29 1.47 8.80 -13.83
CA GLY A 29 0.01 8.75 -13.82
C GLY A 29 -0.53 7.70 -12.84
N GLU A 30 0.01 6.48 -12.89
CA GLU A 30 -0.34 5.41 -11.94
C GLU A 30 -0.10 5.83 -10.49
N LEU A 31 1.03 6.50 -10.21
CA LEU A 31 1.34 6.99 -8.88
C LEU A 31 0.37 8.10 -8.45
N ALA A 32 0.03 9.04 -9.33
CA ALA A 32 -0.92 10.12 -9.04
C ALA A 32 -2.32 9.58 -8.71
N LEU A 33 -2.81 8.60 -9.50
CA LEU A 33 -4.08 7.92 -9.24
C LEU A 33 -4.07 7.20 -7.90
N LEU A 34 -2.97 6.50 -7.57
CA LEU A 34 -2.83 5.79 -6.31
C LEU A 34 -2.81 6.74 -5.10
N VAL A 35 -2.11 7.88 -5.22
CA VAL A 35 -2.08 8.92 -4.18
C VAL A 35 -3.46 9.53 -4.02
N SER A 36 -4.11 10.01 -5.09
CA SER A 36 -5.48 10.56 -5.06
C SER A 36 -6.48 9.61 -4.38
N LYS A 37 -6.37 8.30 -4.66
CA LYS A 37 -7.28 7.31 -4.08
C LYS A 37 -7.05 7.03 -2.59
N PHE A 38 -5.79 7.03 -2.13
CA PHE A 38 -5.44 6.51 -0.80
C PHE A 38 -4.71 7.49 0.13
N HIS A 39 -4.50 8.75 -0.26
CA HIS A 39 -3.82 9.72 0.61
C HIS A 39 -4.60 9.96 1.92
N THR A 40 -5.94 9.97 1.89
CA THR A 40 -6.77 10.10 3.09
C THR A 40 -6.65 8.87 3.98
N THR A 41 -6.60 7.66 3.38
CA THR A 41 -6.36 6.43 4.14
C THR A 41 -4.98 6.44 4.78
N TYR A 42 -3.94 6.92 4.08
CA TYR A 42 -2.62 7.15 4.68
C TYR A 42 -2.71 8.12 5.86
N HIS A 43 -3.45 9.22 5.70
CA HIS A 43 -3.58 10.25 6.71
C HIS A 43 -4.25 9.77 8.00
N GLN A 44 -5.24 8.89 7.85
CA GLN A 44 -6.05 8.34 8.94
C GLN A 44 -5.52 7.00 9.47
N LEU A 45 -4.44 6.47 8.88
CA LEU A 45 -3.93 5.14 9.17
C LEU A 45 -3.53 5.02 10.64
N ASN A 46 -4.13 4.07 11.35
CA ASN A 46 -3.67 3.68 12.67
C ASN A 46 -2.47 2.72 12.53
N THR A 47 -1.27 3.26 12.69
CA THR A 47 -0.04 2.45 12.61
C THR A 47 0.10 1.44 13.76
N ARG A 48 -0.82 1.45 14.74
CA ARG A 48 -0.91 0.47 15.81
C ARG A 48 -1.85 -0.70 15.52
N ASP A 49 -2.56 -0.68 14.40
CA ASP A 49 -3.48 -1.74 14.02
C ASP A 49 -2.90 -2.61 12.89
N ALA A 50 -2.61 -3.87 13.21
CA ALA A 50 -2.08 -4.84 12.25
C ALA A 50 -3.03 -5.12 11.08
N ALA A 51 -4.35 -5.06 11.29
CA ALA A 51 -5.34 -5.26 10.25
C ALA A 51 -5.42 -4.06 9.32
N GLU A 52 -5.35 -2.84 9.83
CA GLU A 52 -5.26 -1.64 8.99
C GLU A 52 -3.98 -1.63 8.15
N LEU A 53 -2.83 -1.93 8.76
CA LEU A 53 -1.55 -2.06 8.05
C LEU A 53 -1.63 -3.12 6.95
N LEU A 54 -2.19 -4.30 7.23
CA LEU A 54 -2.34 -5.33 6.20
C LEU A 54 -3.31 -4.90 5.09
N SER A 55 -4.40 -4.23 5.46
CA SER A 55 -5.41 -3.73 4.52
C SER A 55 -4.83 -2.72 3.54
N ILE A 56 -4.05 -1.75 4.03
CA ILE A 56 -3.42 -0.76 3.16
C ILE A 56 -2.36 -1.40 2.24
N LEU A 57 -1.55 -2.33 2.76
CA LEU A 57 -0.56 -3.07 1.97
C LEU A 57 -1.19 -3.83 0.79
N LYS A 58 -2.35 -4.46 1.01
CA LYS A 58 -3.11 -5.12 -0.05
C LYS A 58 -3.73 -4.10 -1.02
N SER A 59 -4.33 -3.03 -0.50
CA SER A 59 -5.05 -2.02 -1.29
C SER A 59 -4.15 -1.28 -2.28
N VAL A 60 -2.90 -1.04 -1.90
CA VAL A 60 -1.91 -0.36 -2.76
C VAL A 60 -1.02 -1.32 -3.56
N ASP A 61 -1.32 -2.64 -3.50
CA ASP A 61 -0.58 -3.69 -4.21
C ASP A 61 0.92 -3.73 -3.83
N ALA A 62 1.22 -3.50 -2.55
CA ALA A 62 2.59 -3.39 -2.04
C ALA A 62 3.40 -4.69 -2.20
N PHE A 63 2.72 -5.84 -2.16
CA PHE A 63 3.37 -7.15 -2.29
C PHE A 63 4.01 -7.33 -3.67
N ARG A 64 3.28 -6.98 -4.74
CA ARG A 64 3.71 -7.14 -6.13
C ARG A 64 4.56 -5.97 -6.63
N ARG A 65 4.31 -4.74 -6.15
CA ARG A 65 4.97 -3.51 -6.63
C ARG A 65 5.62 -2.71 -5.49
N PRO A 66 6.66 -3.26 -4.81
CA PRO A 66 7.26 -2.62 -3.63
C PRO A 66 7.89 -1.25 -3.91
N LYS A 67 8.47 -1.04 -5.10
CA LYS A 67 9.01 0.27 -5.52
C LYS A 67 7.93 1.33 -5.70
N ARG A 68 6.76 0.95 -6.25
CA ARG A 68 5.61 1.86 -6.37
C ARG A 68 5.04 2.19 -4.98
N PHE A 69 5.02 1.21 -4.08
CA PHE A 69 4.62 1.39 -2.70
C PHE A 69 5.52 2.38 -1.94
N SER A 70 6.84 2.25 -2.02
CA SER A 70 7.76 3.22 -1.40
C SER A 70 7.56 4.63 -1.95
N ASN A 71 7.37 4.76 -3.27
CA ASN A 71 7.07 6.06 -3.91
C ASN A 71 5.71 6.62 -3.44
N TRP A 72 4.71 5.77 -3.22
CA TRP A 72 3.42 6.19 -2.69
C TRP A 72 3.55 6.73 -1.26
N ILE A 73 4.27 6.03 -0.37
CA ILE A 73 4.50 6.50 1.01
C ILE A 73 5.20 7.86 1.00
N MET A 74 6.27 8.01 0.22
CA MET A 74 7.00 9.27 0.14
C MET A 74 6.14 10.41 -0.41
N ALA A 75 5.19 10.12 -1.32
CA ALA A 75 4.30 11.14 -1.88
C ALA A 75 3.25 11.57 -0.84
N CYS A 76 2.68 10.61 -0.11
CA CYS A 76 1.77 10.90 1.00
C CYS A 76 2.46 11.66 2.14
N HIS A 77 3.71 11.30 2.48
CA HIS A 77 4.49 12.05 3.47
C HIS A 77 4.75 13.50 3.03
N ALA A 78 4.96 13.74 1.74
CA ALA A 78 5.09 15.11 1.23
C ALA A 78 3.79 15.93 1.34
N ILE A 79 2.62 15.28 1.33
CA ILE A 79 1.30 15.91 1.55
C ILE A 79 1.03 16.10 3.05
N TYR A 80 1.47 15.16 3.89
CA TYR A 80 1.29 15.16 5.35
C TYR A 80 2.64 15.06 6.09
N PRO A 81 3.45 16.15 6.13
CA PRO A 81 4.83 16.09 6.64
C PRO A 81 4.95 15.72 8.13
N SER A 82 3.92 16.00 8.92
CA SER A 82 3.87 15.63 10.34
C SER A 82 3.69 14.12 10.57
N GLN A 83 3.35 13.35 9.53
CA GLN A 83 3.09 11.92 9.59
C GLN A 83 4.14 11.15 8.82
N ASN A 84 5.01 10.44 9.54
CA ASN A 84 6.02 9.58 8.96
C ASN A 84 5.67 8.10 9.21
N HIS A 85 5.03 7.47 8.23
CA HIS A 85 4.69 6.04 8.29
C HIS A 85 5.69 5.16 7.52
N PHE A 86 6.79 5.72 6.99
CA PHE A 86 7.69 5.00 6.10
C PHE A 86 8.28 3.74 6.74
N GLU A 87 8.86 3.90 7.93
CA GLU A 87 9.53 2.78 8.61
C GLU A 87 8.53 1.66 8.97
N ILE A 88 7.40 2.02 9.58
CA ILE A 88 6.40 1.03 10.02
C ILE A 88 5.75 0.30 8.83
N LEU A 89 5.43 1.02 7.75
CA LEU A 89 4.84 0.41 6.55
C LEU A 89 5.82 -0.52 5.82
N MET A 90 7.10 -0.16 5.76
CA MET A 90 8.13 -1.03 5.20
C MET A 90 8.39 -2.26 6.08
N LYS A 91 8.44 -2.09 7.41
CA LYS A 91 8.52 -3.20 8.37
C LYS A 91 7.32 -4.15 8.23
N ALA A 92 6.10 -3.61 8.13
CA ALA A 92 4.89 -4.40 7.95
C ALA A 92 4.91 -5.18 6.64
N LEU A 93 5.37 -4.58 5.54
CA LEU A 93 5.53 -5.27 4.25
C LEU A 93 6.51 -6.45 4.36
N VAL A 94 7.65 -6.24 5.03
CA VAL A 94 8.66 -7.29 5.24
C VAL A 94 8.08 -8.42 6.10
N ALA A 95 7.47 -8.09 7.24
CA ALA A 95 6.86 -9.08 8.15
C ALA A 95 5.76 -9.90 7.47
N ALA A 96 4.89 -9.25 6.67
CA ALA A 96 3.83 -9.93 5.95
C ALA A 96 4.33 -10.79 4.78
N LYS A 97 5.53 -10.49 4.23
CA LYS A 97 6.18 -11.31 3.18
C LYS A 97 6.96 -12.49 3.75
N SER A 98 7.45 -12.40 4.98
CA SER A 98 8.25 -13.46 5.61
C SER A 98 7.42 -14.56 6.27
N VAL A 99 6.09 -14.54 6.14
CA VAL A 99 5.23 -15.60 6.65
C VAL A 99 5.49 -16.92 5.93
N ASP A 100 5.51 -18.00 6.70
CA ASP A 100 5.68 -19.34 6.13
C ASP A 100 4.42 -19.75 5.37
N THR A 101 4.53 -19.77 4.04
CA THR A 101 3.46 -20.24 3.15
C THR A 101 3.56 -21.73 2.85
N HIS A 102 4.71 -22.36 3.13
CA HIS A 102 4.93 -23.77 2.85
C HIS A 102 4.06 -24.65 3.75
N SER A 103 3.93 -24.32 5.03
CA SER A 103 3.01 -25.02 5.94
C SER A 103 1.55 -25.00 5.48
N LEU A 104 1.10 -23.91 4.83
CA LEU A 104 -0.26 -23.80 4.29
C LEU A 104 -0.48 -24.73 3.08
N VAL A 105 0.53 -24.87 2.24
CA VAL A 105 0.50 -25.79 1.08
C VAL A 105 0.47 -27.24 1.57
N THR A 106 1.25 -27.59 2.60
CA THR A 106 1.26 -28.93 3.20
C THR A 106 -0.10 -29.32 3.79
N GLN A 107 -0.86 -28.36 4.31
CA GLN A 107 -2.23 -28.56 4.81
C GLN A 107 -3.27 -28.77 3.68
N LYS A 108 -2.86 -28.74 2.40
CA LYS A 108 -3.73 -28.85 1.21
C LYS A 108 -4.90 -27.86 1.20
N LEU A 109 -4.73 -26.71 1.86
CA LEU A 109 -5.75 -25.65 1.84
C LEU A 109 -5.85 -25.07 0.43
N GLN A 110 -7.09 -24.81 -0.02
CA GLN A 110 -7.35 -24.28 -1.36
C GLN A 110 -8.31 -23.09 -1.32
N GLY A 111 -8.21 -22.25 -2.35
CA GLY A 111 -9.09 -21.11 -2.57
C GLY A 111 -9.19 -20.18 -1.35
N LYS A 112 -10.42 -19.90 -0.92
CA LYS A 112 -10.70 -19.01 0.22
C LYS A 112 -10.03 -19.48 1.51
N ALA A 113 -9.99 -20.78 1.79
CA ALA A 113 -9.39 -21.30 3.01
C ALA A 113 -7.88 -21.02 3.07
N PHE A 114 -7.18 -21.10 1.94
CA PHE A 114 -5.78 -20.71 1.85
C PHE A 114 -5.58 -19.21 2.08
N ALA A 115 -6.42 -18.38 1.45
CA ALA A 115 -6.35 -16.92 1.61
C ALA A 115 -6.61 -16.48 3.05
N ASP A 116 -7.59 -17.08 3.74
CA ASP A 116 -7.91 -16.80 5.13
C ASP A 116 -6.77 -17.21 6.07
N ALA A 117 -6.17 -18.38 5.83
CA ALA A 117 -5.02 -18.86 6.61
C ALA A 117 -3.79 -17.98 6.41
N LEU A 118 -3.49 -17.59 5.16
CA LEU A 118 -2.41 -16.66 4.85
C LEU A 118 -2.62 -15.31 5.54
N GLN A 119 -3.84 -14.77 5.49
CA GLN A 119 -4.16 -13.52 6.15
C GLN A 119 -3.96 -13.60 7.67
N LYS A 120 -4.35 -14.70 8.32
CA LYS A 120 -4.10 -14.91 9.77
C LYS A 120 -2.61 -14.88 10.10
N LEU A 121 -1.77 -15.56 9.30
CA LEU A 121 -0.32 -15.54 9.49
C LEU A 121 0.25 -14.12 9.31
N GLN A 122 -0.19 -13.40 8.28
CA GLN A 122 0.25 -12.03 8.03
C GLN A 122 -0.14 -11.08 9.17
N LEU A 123 -1.36 -11.18 9.67
CA LEU A 123 -1.82 -10.39 10.82
C LEU A 123 -0.99 -10.69 12.07
N SER A 124 -0.72 -11.97 12.35
CA SER A 124 0.13 -12.35 13.49
C SER A 124 1.56 -11.83 13.34
N ALA A 125 2.13 -11.87 12.14
CA ALA A 125 3.47 -11.36 11.88
C ALA A 125 3.56 -9.83 12.03
N ILE A 126 2.57 -9.09 11.50
CA ILE A 126 2.50 -7.63 11.65
C ILE A 126 2.24 -7.27 13.13
N GLY A 127 1.38 -7.99 13.84
CA GLY A 127 1.09 -7.73 15.25
C GLY A 127 2.28 -7.90 16.20
N LYS A 128 3.41 -8.47 15.75
CA LYS A 128 4.66 -8.57 16.54
C LYS A 128 5.56 -7.34 16.41
N ILE A 129 5.39 -6.53 15.37
CA ILE A 129 6.22 -5.35 15.11
C ILE A 129 5.54 -4.03 15.53
N VAL A 130 4.26 -4.11 15.86
CA VAL A 130 3.37 -3.02 16.24
C VAL A 130 3.11 -3.08 17.74
#